data_AF-A0A958NWC9-F1
#
_entry.id   AF-A0A958NWC9-F1
#
_cell.length_a   1.000
_cell.length_b   1.000
_cell.length_c   1.000
_cell.angle_alpha   90.00
_cell.angle_beta   90.00
_cell.angle_gamma   90.00
#
_symmetry.space_group_name_H-M   'P 1'
#
loop_
_entity.id
_entity.type
_entity.pdbx_description
1 polymer ?
#
loop_
_entity_poly.entity_id
_entity_poly.type
_entity_poly.pdbx_seq_one_letter_code
_entity_poly.pdbx_strand_id
1 'polypeptide(L)'
;MILRGLMLALLCGSTAGAALFITPVQPLAELTLGHRLCGAIASNNAAQFDHCPRYRSLVSRVSQDIEVRAKKARAQLSGVPLDVFNPQWLRSTKTRFDLTGMVYRGDRRDLLQTACAEIRLIYRLVGIYQDGNQDQETYLPFTVLLAYEMAGDEENCASLAADSLNTTKQQQAWTAAIENTPFRVEINFLNLRIEAPILDTSAGYAEYFMRTFRPTGEDLVSVPLENTPDVENILSDPQKKKSYADWIRTHLSEIESGTALLPDELCAKNAVSVAPFGALRNVNAPFSQLPLPHLDLKLHKGIATPHLLLRRLNGMSCQGCHQTKSDAGFHFLGANLERSFKFNRTALAASAHFYAEQEWRLQTAQALARRRNLPRRPFPGKLDSPVPAAGDVCSLATNFMDAGCGNSLSCRHPWETDAPEINIGYCQVKKAPISGEPCLLGKWTNRGGIEDHLENLLNTDCFGRAQCLPQQIGFPGGLCVSSCEHLLPNTVCHPVPALQRFTDCRSANRGLEKCFKEAATPVALRSCGIDMPCRPDYVCALREAGDETKGGACVPPYFLPQLNTRGHQF
;
A
#
# COMPACT_ATOMS: atom_id res chain seq x y z
N MET A 1 17.72 -24.87 -7.66
CA MET A 1 17.56 -23.40 -7.60
C MET A 1 16.79 -22.77 -8.77
N ILE A 2 16.35 -23.54 -9.80
CA ILE A 2 15.66 -22.99 -10.99
C ILE A 2 14.12 -23.19 -10.96
N LEU A 3 13.59 -24.04 -10.05
CA LEU A 3 12.15 -24.38 -10.04
C LEU A 3 11.24 -23.49 -9.19
N ARG A 4 11.75 -22.53 -8.41
CA ARG A 4 10.91 -21.69 -7.51
C ARG A 4 10.26 -20.47 -8.17
N GLY A 5 10.79 -19.99 -9.30
CA GLY A 5 10.24 -18.82 -10.03
C GLY A 5 9.09 -19.15 -10.98
N LEU A 6 8.94 -20.41 -11.39
CA LEU A 6 7.93 -20.80 -12.39
C LEU A 6 6.52 -21.01 -11.81
N MET A 7 6.40 -21.30 -10.51
CA MET A 7 5.13 -21.76 -9.93
C MET A 7 4.12 -20.65 -9.61
N LEU A 8 4.54 -19.38 -9.50
CA LEU A 8 3.59 -18.27 -9.42
C LEU A 8 2.95 -17.93 -10.77
N ALA A 9 3.51 -18.41 -11.90
CA ALA A 9 2.98 -18.16 -13.25
C ALA A 9 1.97 -19.23 -13.73
N LEU A 10 1.78 -20.31 -12.97
CA LEU A 10 1.07 -21.52 -13.43
C LEU A 10 -0.38 -21.66 -12.92
N LEU A 11 -0.92 -20.69 -12.19
CA LEU A 11 -2.27 -20.79 -11.60
C LEU A 11 -3.38 -20.05 -12.37
N CYS A 12 -3.09 -19.49 -13.54
CA CYS A 12 -4.14 -19.09 -14.48
C CYS A 12 -4.42 -20.25 -15.46
N GLY A 13 -5.68 -20.70 -15.52
CA GLY A 13 -6.22 -21.48 -16.64
C GLY A 13 -6.31 -20.72 -17.96
N SER A 14 -5.50 -19.67 -18.11
CA SER A 14 -5.19 -18.96 -19.34
C SER A 14 -3.67 -18.88 -19.42
N THR A 15 -3.10 -19.20 -20.59
CA THR A 15 -1.68 -19.10 -20.96
C THR A 15 -0.84 -18.27 -19.99
N ALA A 16 0.18 -18.85 -19.35
CA ALA A 16 1.12 -18.18 -18.45
C ALA A 16 1.44 -16.76 -18.93
N GLY A 17 0.72 -15.77 -18.38
CA GLY A 17 0.76 -14.40 -18.84
C GLY A 17 2.08 -13.77 -18.41
N ALA A 18 2.66 -12.93 -19.26
CA ALA A 18 3.72 -12.05 -18.80
C ALA A 18 3.23 -11.26 -17.59
N ALA A 19 4.07 -11.03 -16.59
CA ALA A 19 3.80 -10.08 -15.50
C ALA A 19 4.69 -8.86 -15.71
N LEU A 20 4.17 -7.64 -15.56
CA LEU A 20 4.96 -6.41 -15.70
C LEU A 20 5.66 -5.99 -14.39
N PHE A 21 6.03 -6.98 -13.58
CA PHE A 21 6.85 -6.80 -12.38
C PHE A 21 7.69 -8.06 -12.13
N ILE A 22 8.80 -7.90 -11.40
CA ILE A 22 9.72 -8.98 -11.05
C ILE A 22 9.87 -9.03 -9.53
N THR A 23 9.66 -10.20 -8.94
CA THR A 23 10.00 -10.50 -7.54
C THR A 23 10.12 -12.01 -7.31
N PRO A 24 11.16 -12.51 -6.60
CA PRO A 24 12.36 -11.77 -6.23
C PRO A 24 13.17 -11.36 -7.48
N VAL A 25 13.92 -10.27 -7.38
CA VAL A 25 14.81 -9.79 -8.45
C VAL A 25 16.15 -10.54 -8.35
N GLN A 26 16.74 -10.94 -9.48
CA GLN A 26 18.09 -11.53 -9.44
C GLN A 26 19.08 -10.48 -8.91
N PRO A 27 19.89 -10.82 -7.90
CA PRO A 27 20.78 -9.85 -7.27
C PRO A 27 21.88 -9.43 -8.25
N LEU A 28 21.97 -8.13 -8.49
CA LEU A 28 22.96 -7.49 -9.34
C LEU A 28 23.55 -6.29 -8.60
N ALA A 29 24.87 -6.16 -8.60
CA ALA A 29 25.57 -5.15 -7.81
C ALA A 29 25.20 -3.71 -8.25
N GLU A 30 25.00 -3.53 -9.56
CA GLU A 30 24.56 -2.30 -10.20
C GLU A 30 23.11 -1.93 -9.86
N LEU A 31 22.32 -2.85 -9.32
CA LEU A 31 20.94 -2.60 -8.90
C LEU A 31 20.82 -2.23 -7.42
N THR A 32 21.91 -2.20 -6.65
CA THR A 32 21.88 -1.77 -5.25
C THR A 32 21.47 -0.30 -5.12
N LEU A 33 20.78 0.07 -4.03
CA LEU A 33 20.35 1.44 -3.79
C LEU A 33 21.54 2.43 -3.85
N GLY A 34 22.67 2.03 -3.28
CA GLY A 34 23.88 2.84 -3.29
C GLY A 34 24.45 3.07 -4.67
N HIS A 35 24.53 2.02 -5.49
CA HIS A 35 25.02 2.18 -6.84
C HIS A 35 24.08 3.06 -7.66
N ARG A 36 22.77 2.89 -7.52
CA ARG A 36 21.79 3.69 -8.25
C ARG A 36 21.69 5.15 -7.81
N LEU A 37 21.95 5.45 -6.54
CA LEU A 37 21.98 6.83 -6.05
C LEU A 37 23.33 7.50 -6.29
N CYS A 38 24.44 6.80 -6.07
CA CYS A 38 25.77 7.41 -5.92
C CYS A 38 26.90 6.69 -6.68
N GLY A 39 26.60 5.64 -7.46
CA GLY A 39 27.61 4.87 -8.21
C GLY A 39 28.48 3.94 -7.35
N ALA A 40 28.24 3.86 -6.03
CA ALA A 40 29.03 3.07 -5.10
C ALA A 40 28.18 1.99 -4.42
N ILE A 41 28.73 0.78 -4.32
CA ILE A 41 28.09 -0.33 -3.60
C ILE A 41 28.38 -0.18 -2.11
N ALA A 42 27.35 -0.28 -1.28
CA ALA A 42 27.49 -0.34 0.18
C ALA A 42 26.85 -1.61 0.72
N SER A 43 27.49 -2.23 1.70
CA SER A 43 27.01 -3.46 2.34
C SER A 43 25.93 -3.23 3.41
N ASN A 44 25.85 -2.00 3.95
CA ASN A 44 24.89 -1.61 4.98
C ASN A 44 24.67 -0.09 4.96
N ASN A 45 23.71 0.37 5.76
CA ASN A 45 23.30 1.77 5.82
C ASN A 45 24.36 2.70 6.41
N ALA A 46 25.25 2.22 7.29
CA ALA A 46 26.37 3.03 7.79
C ALA A 46 27.36 3.35 6.66
N ALA A 47 27.83 2.32 5.95
CA ALA A 47 28.72 2.48 4.80
C ALA A 47 28.06 3.32 3.69
N GLN A 48 26.76 3.13 3.46
CA GLN A 48 25.98 3.93 2.53
C GLN A 48 25.96 5.41 2.95
N PHE A 49 25.75 5.70 4.23
CA PHE A 49 25.78 7.07 4.76
C PHE A 49 27.16 7.72 4.61
N ASP A 50 28.24 6.99 4.82
CA ASP A 50 29.60 7.53 4.73
C ASP A 50 30.00 7.88 3.29
N HIS A 51 29.57 7.10 2.30
CA HIS A 51 30.07 7.21 0.92
C HIS A 51 29.07 7.79 -0.08
N CYS A 52 27.79 7.95 0.25
CA CYS A 52 26.76 8.43 -0.67
C CYS A 52 26.12 9.75 -0.20
N PRO A 53 26.55 10.91 -0.74
CA PRO A 53 26.00 12.23 -0.39
C PRO A 53 24.47 12.32 -0.53
N ARG A 54 23.90 11.78 -1.62
CA ARG A 54 22.44 11.77 -1.84
C ARG A 54 21.71 10.98 -0.78
N TYR A 55 22.29 9.86 -0.30
CA TYR A 55 21.70 9.11 0.80
C TYR A 55 21.81 9.87 2.12
N ARG A 56 22.91 10.59 2.40
CA ARG A 56 22.96 11.49 3.56
C ARG A 56 21.87 12.57 3.50
N SER A 57 21.65 13.15 2.32
CA SER A 57 20.58 14.12 2.07
C SER A 57 19.20 13.52 2.38
N LEU A 58 18.95 12.28 1.91
CA LEU A 58 17.73 11.50 2.25
C LEU A 58 17.56 11.35 3.77
N VAL A 59 18.58 10.82 4.46
CA VAL A 59 18.54 10.53 5.90
C VAL A 59 18.34 11.80 6.71
N SER A 60 18.98 12.90 6.32
CA SER A 60 18.80 14.21 6.96
C SER A 60 17.35 14.66 6.87
N ARG A 61 16.76 14.64 5.67
CA ARG A 61 15.38 15.10 5.47
C ARG A 61 14.36 14.23 6.17
N VAL A 62 14.52 12.91 6.09
CA VAL A 62 13.65 11.94 6.76
C VAL A 62 13.69 12.11 8.28
N SER A 63 14.88 12.30 8.85
CA SER A 63 15.04 12.50 10.30
C SER A 63 14.31 13.76 10.78
N GLN A 64 14.39 14.85 10.00
CA GLN A 64 13.65 16.08 10.27
C GLN A 64 12.12 15.87 10.18
N ASP A 65 11.66 15.15 9.16
CA ASP A 65 10.23 14.84 9.00
C ASP A 65 9.71 14.03 10.20
N ILE A 66 10.45 13.00 10.63
CA ILE A 66 10.12 12.19 11.82
C ILE A 66 10.01 13.06 13.07
N GLU A 67 10.99 13.94 13.32
CA GLU A 67 11.01 14.79 14.51
C GLU A 67 9.81 15.75 14.54
N VAL A 68 9.52 16.42 13.42
CA VAL A 68 8.40 17.35 13.30
C VAL A 68 7.08 16.64 13.54
N ARG A 69 6.87 15.47 12.94
CA ARG A 69 5.65 14.69 13.10
C ARG A 69 5.48 14.16 14.52
N ALA A 70 6.54 13.60 15.11
CA ALA A 70 6.50 13.11 16.48
C ALA A 70 6.22 14.24 17.49
N LYS A 71 6.79 15.43 17.29
CA LYS A 71 6.50 16.61 18.10
C LYS A 71 5.03 17.02 18.00
N LYS A 72 4.46 17.04 16.78
CA LYS A 72 3.04 17.34 16.56
C LYS A 72 2.13 16.33 17.27
N ALA A 73 2.40 15.03 17.11
CA ALA A 73 1.61 13.98 17.75
C ALA A 73 1.66 14.06 19.28
N ARG A 74 2.85 14.30 19.88
CA ARG A 74 2.98 14.48 21.34
C ARG A 74 2.24 15.71 21.87
N ALA A 75 2.14 16.77 21.07
CA ALA A 75 1.36 17.95 21.44
C ALA A 75 -0.16 17.68 21.42
N GLN A 76 -0.63 16.83 20.49
CA GLN A 76 -2.04 16.44 20.40
C GLN A 76 -2.43 15.41 21.46
N LEU A 77 -1.53 14.48 21.79
CA LEU A 77 -1.78 13.36 22.69
C LEU A 77 -0.79 13.32 23.86
N SER A 78 -0.98 14.23 24.82
CA SER A 78 -0.16 14.29 26.02
C SER A 78 -0.26 12.99 26.83
N GLY A 79 0.89 12.40 27.18
CA GLY A 79 0.97 11.19 28.01
C GLY A 79 0.69 9.87 27.28
N VAL A 80 0.37 9.91 25.99
CA VAL A 80 0.12 8.69 25.19
C VAL A 80 1.45 8.13 24.66
N PRO A 81 1.76 6.84 24.89
CA PRO A 81 2.92 6.19 24.29
C PRO A 81 2.85 6.18 22.76
N LEU A 82 3.93 6.62 22.09
CA LEU A 82 4.04 6.65 20.63
C LEU A 82 5.16 5.75 20.15
N ASP A 83 4.84 4.84 19.22
CA ASP A 83 5.81 4.00 18.54
C ASP A 83 6.34 4.72 17.29
N VAL A 84 7.36 5.55 17.46
CA VAL A 84 7.96 6.36 16.38
C VAL A 84 9.06 5.59 15.65
N PHE A 85 9.15 5.75 14.33
CA PHE A 85 10.25 5.22 13.53
C PHE A 85 11.61 5.69 14.06
N ASN A 86 12.57 4.77 14.21
CA ASN A 86 13.90 5.10 14.71
C ASN A 86 14.84 5.50 13.55
N PRO A 87 15.21 6.79 13.40
CA PRO A 87 16.07 7.23 12.30
C PRO A 87 17.48 6.64 12.35
N GLN A 88 17.94 6.10 13.48
CA GLN A 88 19.26 5.45 13.58
C GLN A 88 19.36 4.19 12.70
N TRP A 89 18.23 3.54 12.37
CA TRP A 89 18.22 2.44 11.40
C TRP A 89 18.68 2.86 10.02
N LEU A 90 18.64 4.16 9.68
CA LEU A 90 19.15 4.63 8.40
C LEU A 90 20.66 4.86 8.41
N ARG A 91 21.33 4.60 9.52
CA ARG A 91 22.79 4.76 9.72
C ARG A 91 23.44 3.52 10.37
N SER A 92 22.70 2.44 10.57
CA SER A 92 23.19 1.26 11.29
C SER A 92 23.93 0.29 10.38
N THR A 93 24.94 -0.39 10.93
CA THR A 93 25.64 -1.50 10.29
C THR A 93 24.80 -2.78 10.23
N LYS A 94 23.70 -2.83 10.99
CA LYS A 94 22.77 -3.98 11.08
C LYS A 94 21.53 -3.81 10.20
N THR A 95 21.53 -2.80 9.33
CA THR A 95 20.41 -2.48 8.45
C THR A 95 20.90 -2.16 7.05
N ARG A 96 20.09 -2.47 6.04
CA ARG A 96 20.38 -2.19 4.63
C ARG A 96 19.09 -2.04 3.82
N PHE A 97 19.17 -1.47 2.62
CA PHE A 97 18.05 -1.47 1.67
C PHE A 97 18.24 -2.54 0.61
N ASP A 98 17.32 -3.51 0.56
CA ASP A 98 17.34 -4.59 -0.44
C ASP A 98 16.34 -4.29 -1.55
N LEU A 99 16.75 -4.53 -2.81
CA LEU A 99 15.87 -4.46 -3.96
C LEU A 99 14.87 -5.61 -3.90
N THR A 100 13.60 -5.28 -3.73
CA THR A 100 12.54 -6.28 -3.54
C THR A 100 11.66 -6.46 -4.79
N GLY A 101 11.67 -5.47 -5.69
CA GLY A 101 10.95 -5.57 -6.94
C GLY A 101 11.36 -4.57 -8.01
N MET A 102 11.11 -4.94 -9.26
CA MET A 102 11.15 -4.06 -10.43
C MET A 102 9.76 -4.02 -11.06
N VAL A 103 9.33 -2.85 -11.55
CA VAL A 103 8.02 -2.68 -12.20
C VAL A 103 8.17 -1.88 -13.49
N TYR A 104 7.60 -2.38 -14.58
CA TYR A 104 7.46 -1.63 -15.82
C TYR A 104 6.11 -0.90 -15.87
N ARG A 105 6.16 0.38 -16.20
CA ARG A 105 5.02 1.30 -16.21
C ARG A 105 4.83 1.93 -17.59
N GLY A 106 4.61 1.09 -18.61
CA GLY A 106 4.16 1.56 -19.92
C GLY A 106 2.78 2.23 -19.87
N ASP A 107 1.98 1.93 -18.84
CA ASP A 107 0.69 2.58 -18.57
C ASP A 107 0.79 4.08 -18.27
N ARG A 108 2.02 4.58 -18.08
CA ARG A 108 2.27 6.00 -17.86
C ARG A 108 2.60 6.77 -19.14
N ARG A 109 2.64 6.13 -20.31
CA ARG A 109 2.98 6.80 -21.57
C ARG A 109 2.19 8.10 -21.80
N ASP A 110 0.89 8.11 -21.53
CA ASP A 110 0.03 9.30 -21.71
C ASP A 110 0.34 10.44 -20.72
N LEU A 111 1.08 10.15 -19.63
CA LEU A 111 1.54 11.13 -18.64
C LEU A 111 2.96 11.64 -18.92
N LEU A 112 3.69 10.96 -19.79
CA LEU A 112 5.10 11.23 -20.08
C LEU A 112 5.21 12.03 -21.38
N GLN A 113 5.89 13.17 -21.32
CA GLN A 113 6.00 14.06 -22.49
C GLN A 113 6.88 13.46 -23.61
N THR A 114 8.02 12.88 -23.24
CA THR A 114 9.04 12.40 -24.19
C THR A 114 9.42 10.93 -23.99
N ALA A 115 8.97 10.30 -22.91
CA ALA A 115 9.35 8.94 -22.53
C ALA A 115 8.26 7.90 -22.86
N CYS A 116 8.69 6.70 -23.22
CA CYS A 116 7.86 5.56 -23.58
C CYS A 116 7.17 4.92 -22.36
N ALA A 117 7.86 4.88 -21.23
CA ALA A 117 7.46 4.18 -20.03
C ALA A 117 8.32 4.64 -18.85
N GLU A 118 7.95 4.21 -17.65
CA GLU A 118 8.88 4.22 -16.51
C GLU A 118 9.30 2.79 -16.14
N ILE A 119 10.53 2.65 -15.62
CA ILE A 119 10.93 1.50 -14.83
C ILE A 119 11.09 1.97 -13.39
N ARG A 120 10.51 1.22 -12.45
CA ARG A 120 10.56 1.52 -11.02
C ARG A 120 11.29 0.42 -10.27
N LEU A 121 12.32 0.80 -9.52
CA LEU A 121 13.02 -0.09 -8.59
C LEU A 121 12.50 0.16 -7.18
N ILE A 122 12.07 -0.88 -6.49
CA ILE A 122 11.45 -0.79 -5.15
C ILE A 122 12.38 -1.45 -4.14
N TYR A 123 12.88 -0.65 -3.20
CA TYR A 123 13.77 -1.10 -2.13
C TYR A 123 13.04 -1.08 -0.79
N ARG A 124 13.23 -2.11 0.02
CA ARG A 124 12.73 -2.15 1.40
C ARG A 124 13.88 -2.20 2.39
N LEU A 125 13.71 -1.48 3.49
CA LEU A 125 14.66 -1.52 4.60
C LEU A 125 14.60 -2.89 5.26
N VAL A 126 15.76 -3.50 5.46
CA VAL A 126 15.95 -4.78 6.13
C VAL A 126 16.75 -4.54 7.40
N GLY A 127 16.30 -5.11 8.51
CA GLY A 127 17.03 -5.19 9.77
C GLY A 127 17.52 -6.60 10.04
N ILE A 128 18.74 -6.71 10.56
CA ILE A 128 19.40 -7.96 10.92
C ILE A 128 19.53 -8.01 12.43
N TYR A 129 18.99 -9.06 13.06
CA TYR A 129 19.07 -9.25 14.50
C TYR A 129 19.51 -10.67 14.85
N GLN A 130 20.07 -10.86 16.05
CA GLN A 130 20.45 -12.18 16.55
C GLN A 130 19.25 -12.87 17.21
N ASP A 131 19.02 -14.14 16.89
CA ASP A 131 18.14 -15.03 17.64
C ASP A 131 18.88 -16.33 17.98
N GLY A 132 19.35 -16.43 19.22
CA GLY A 132 20.31 -17.46 19.63
C GLY A 132 21.64 -17.30 18.89
N ASN A 133 22.04 -18.32 18.14
CA ASN A 133 23.31 -18.35 17.37
C ASN A 133 23.11 -18.09 15.87
N GLN A 134 21.93 -17.65 15.43
CA GLN A 134 21.64 -17.39 14.03
C GLN A 134 21.16 -15.95 13.84
N ASP A 135 21.69 -15.23 12.85
CA ASP A 135 21.04 -13.99 12.43
C ASP A 135 19.70 -14.31 11.75
N GLN A 136 18.73 -13.48 12.04
CA GLN A 136 17.43 -13.41 11.42
C GLN A 136 17.28 -12.06 10.73
N GLU A 137 16.44 -12.04 9.71
CA GLU A 137 16.15 -10.82 8.96
C GLU A 137 14.66 -10.48 9.01
N THR A 138 14.37 -9.20 9.08
CA THR A 138 13.01 -8.67 8.95
C THR A 138 13.04 -7.46 8.04
N TYR A 139 12.05 -7.34 7.17
CA TYR A 139 11.79 -6.01 6.62
C TYR A 139 11.37 -5.07 7.75
N LEU A 140 11.61 -3.79 7.53
CA LEU A 140 11.12 -2.69 8.32
C LEU A 140 10.17 -1.87 7.43
N PRO A 141 9.23 -1.11 8.02
CA PRO A 141 8.19 -0.43 7.26
C PRO A 141 8.72 0.85 6.61
N PHE A 142 9.76 0.74 5.78
CA PHE A 142 10.35 1.83 5.00
C PHE A 142 10.66 1.34 3.59
N THR A 143 10.09 2.04 2.60
CA THR A 143 10.33 1.80 1.17
C THR A 143 10.99 3.01 0.54
N VAL A 144 11.98 2.77 -0.32
CA VAL A 144 12.53 3.75 -1.27
C VAL A 144 12.21 3.25 -2.68
N LEU A 145 11.67 4.12 -3.52
CA LEU A 145 11.42 3.85 -4.93
C LEU A 145 12.30 4.74 -5.78
N LEU A 146 12.98 4.17 -6.77
CA LEU A 146 13.69 4.92 -7.80
C LEU A 146 12.95 4.78 -9.12
N ALA A 147 12.55 5.90 -9.73
CA ALA A 147 11.89 5.92 -11.02
C ALA A 147 12.86 6.38 -12.11
N TYR A 148 12.80 5.68 -13.25
CA TYR A 148 13.56 5.95 -14.46
C TYR A 148 12.61 6.13 -15.61
N GLU A 149 12.75 7.22 -16.35
CA GLU A 149 12.04 7.42 -17.61
C GLU A 149 12.80 6.76 -18.74
N MET A 150 12.07 6.05 -19.59
CA MET A 150 12.63 5.44 -20.77
C MET A 150 12.42 6.31 -21.99
N ALA A 151 13.46 7.05 -22.37
CA ALA A 151 13.48 7.78 -23.62
C ALA A 151 13.34 6.81 -24.80
N GLY A 152 12.55 7.18 -25.80
CA GLY A 152 12.45 6.44 -27.04
C GLY A 152 11.47 7.10 -27.99
N ASP A 153 11.77 7.01 -29.28
CA ASP A 153 10.79 7.23 -30.34
C ASP A 153 9.78 6.07 -30.40
N GLU A 154 8.79 6.16 -31.30
CA GLU A 154 7.74 5.15 -31.42
C GLU A 154 8.27 3.72 -31.67
N GLU A 155 9.40 3.59 -32.37
CA GLU A 155 10.00 2.28 -32.65
C GLU A 155 10.65 1.68 -31.40
N ASN A 156 11.42 2.48 -30.68
CA ASN A 156 12.02 2.08 -29.41
C ASN A 156 10.97 1.78 -28.33
N CYS A 157 9.86 2.55 -28.29
CA CYS A 157 8.75 2.28 -27.38
C CYS A 157 8.13 0.90 -27.62
N ALA A 158 7.90 0.54 -28.89
CA ALA A 158 7.31 -0.74 -29.25
C ALA A 158 8.25 -1.91 -28.90
N SER A 159 9.55 -1.77 -29.16
CA SER A 159 10.56 -2.78 -28.82
C SER A 159 10.63 -3.01 -27.30
N LEU A 160 10.74 -1.93 -26.52
CA LEU A 160 10.82 -2.04 -25.05
C LEU A 160 9.56 -2.69 -24.46
N ALA A 161 8.38 -2.36 -24.99
CA ALA A 161 7.14 -3.00 -24.56
C ALA A 161 7.11 -4.49 -24.92
N ALA A 162 7.61 -4.88 -26.10
CA ALA A 162 7.72 -6.28 -26.51
C ALA A 162 8.72 -7.06 -25.63
N ASP A 163 9.88 -6.47 -25.32
CA ASP A 163 10.86 -7.06 -24.40
C ASP A 163 10.31 -7.20 -22.98
N SER A 164 9.50 -6.23 -22.54
CA SER A 164 8.82 -6.28 -21.24
C SER A 164 7.76 -7.37 -21.16
N LEU A 165 7.21 -7.81 -22.29
CA LEU A 165 6.30 -8.97 -22.37
C LEU A 165 7.05 -10.31 -22.42
N ASN A 166 8.38 -10.29 -22.63
CA ASN A 166 9.22 -11.49 -22.64
C ASN A 166 9.82 -11.77 -21.26
N THR A 167 9.15 -12.62 -20.47
CA THR A 167 9.52 -12.94 -19.09
C THR A 167 10.94 -13.48 -18.91
N THR A 168 11.54 -14.09 -19.94
CA THR A 168 12.91 -14.64 -19.85
C THR A 168 14.00 -13.58 -19.97
N LYS A 169 13.71 -12.46 -20.65
CA LYS A 169 14.68 -11.37 -20.88
C LYS A 169 14.35 -10.09 -20.13
N GLN A 170 13.21 -10.05 -19.45
CA GLN A 170 12.63 -8.86 -18.83
C GLN A 170 13.62 -8.13 -17.90
N GLN A 171 14.24 -8.84 -16.95
CA GLN A 171 15.20 -8.20 -16.03
C GLN A 171 16.40 -7.61 -16.78
N GLN A 172 16.98 -8.36 -17.71
CA GLN A 172 18.13 -7.90 -18.50
C GLN A 172 17.78 -6.66 -19.32
N ALA A 173 16.62 -6.67 -19.98
CA ALA A 173 16.14 -5.53 -20.77
C ALA A 173 15.91 -4.30 -19.89
N TRP A 174 15.28 -4.48 -18.72
CA TRP A 174 15.01 -3.37 -17.80
C TRP A 174 16.28 -2.81 -17.15
N THR A 175 17.24 -3.67 -16.78
CA THR A 175 18.55 -3.24 -16.27
C THR A 175 19.32 -2.46 -17.32
N ALA A 176 19.33 -2.92 -18.58
CA ALA A 176 19.97 -2.22 -19.68
C ALA A 176 19.31 -0.86 -19.98
N ALA A 177 18.00 -0.76 -19.80
CA ALA A 177 17.25 0.47 -20.03
C ALA A 177 17.57 1.56 -18.98
N ILE A 178 17.90 1.20 -17.74
CA ILE A 178 18.15 2.18 -16.66
C ILE A 178 19.61 2.69 -16.65
N GLU A 179 20.00 3.45 -17.67
CA GLU A 179 21.40 3.92 -17.82
C GLU A 179 21.74 5.16 -16.98
N ASN A 180 20.74 5.92 -16.51
CA ASN A 180 20.92 7.25 -15.92
C ASN A 180 20.66 7.32 -14.40
N THR A 181 20.95 8.48 -13.79
CA THR A 181 20.44 8.84 -12.45
C THR A 181 18.90 8.81 -12.48
N PRO A 182 18.23 8.27 -11.45
CA PRO A 182 16.76 8.29 -11.40
C PRO A 182 16.25 9.73 -11.48
N PHE A 183 15.22 9.99 -12.27
CA PHE A 183 14.62 11.33 -12.34
C PHE A 183 13.84 11.65 -11.06
N ARG A 184 13.39 10.62 -10.33
CA ARG A 184 12.60 10.74 -9.11
C ARG A 184 12.96 9.66 -8.09
N VAL A 185 13.03 10.07 -6.83
CA VAL A 185 13.16 9.20 -5.66
C VAL A 185 11.92 9.39 -4.79
N GLU A 186 11.21 8.32 -4.48
CA GLU A 186 10.00 8.36 -3.64
C GLU A 186 10.24 7.57 -2.36
N ILE A 187 9.70 8.05 -1.24
CA ILE A 187 9.71 7.31 0.02
C ILE A 187 8.30 7.10 0.55
N ASN A 188 8.13 5.98 1.25
CA ASN A 188 6.93 5.66 2.03
C ASN A 188 7.36 4.86 3.26
N PHE A 189 7.09 5.39 4.45
CA PHE A 189 7.43 4.69 5.69
C PHE A 189 6.39 4.89 6.79
N LEU A 190 6.22 3.87 7.65
CA LEU A 190 5.45 3.99 8.87
C LEU A 190 6.22 4.89 9.83
N ASN A 191 5.75 6.11 10.01
CA ASN A 191 6.40 7.15 10.79
C ASN A 191 6.07 7.02 12.29
N LEU A 192 4.80 6.85 12.63
CA LEU A 192 4.38 6.70 14.03
C LEU A 192 3.16 5.79 14.14
N ARG A 193 3.05 5.12 15.28
CA ARG A 193 1.93 4.22 15.61
C ARG A 193 1.48 4.38 17.06
N ILE A 194 0.18 4.13 17.28
CA ILE A 194 -0.47 3.97 18.57
C ILE A 194 -1.28 2.68 18.54
N GLU A 195 -1.15 1.86 19.58
CA GLU A 195 -1.77 0.54 19.62
C GLU A 195 -3.28 0.63 19.91
N ALA A 196 -4.04 -0.33 19.39
CA ALA A 196 -5.49 -0.41 19.58
C ALA A 196 -5.96 -0.42 21.04
N PRO A 197 -5.27 -1.07 22.01
CA PRO A 197 -5.65 -0.98 23.42
C PRO A 197 -5.50 0.42 24.03
N ILE A 198 -4.68 1.29 23.43
CA ILE A 198 -4.42 2.66 23.91
C ILE A 198 -5.36 3.65 23.24
N LEU A 199 -5.53 3.56 21.91
CA LEU A 199 -6.45 4.38 21.14
C LEU A 199 -7.53 3.48 20.53
N ASP A 200 -8.47 3.08 21.36
CA ASP A 200 -9.47 2.09 20.99
C ASP A 200 -10.57 2.64 20.08
N THR A 201 -10.85 3.94 20.16
CA THR A 201 -11.88 4.64 19.39
C THR A 201 -11.68 4.54 17.88
N SER A 202 -10.45 4.36 17.41
CA SER A 202 -10.12 4.10 15.99
C SER A 202 -9.34 2.80 15.75
N ALA A 203 -9.41 1.87 16.71
CA ALA A 203 -8.67 0.60 16.67
C ALA A 203 -7.15 0.79 16.48
N GLY A 204 -6.61 1.87 17.04
CA GLY A 204 -5.23 2.31 16.91
C GLY A 204 -5.04 3.43 15.88
N TYR A 205 -3.79 3.81 15.69
CA TYR A 205 -3.40 4.82 14.70
C TYR A 205 -2.04 4.44 14.10
N ALA A 206 -1.90 4.52 12.79
CA ALA A 206 -0.69 4.24 12.05
C ALA A 206 -0.54 5.29 10.94
N GLU A 207 0.57 6.02 10.98
CA GLU A 207 0.85 7.14 10.09
C GLU A 207 1.94 6.78 9.09
N TYR A 208 1.61 6.80 7.81
CA TYR A 208 2.55 6.57 6.72
C TYR A 208 2.93 7.89 6.08
N PHE A 209 4.22 8.21 6.13
CA PHE A 209 4.75 9.45 5.57
C PHE A 209 5.28 9.20 4.16
N MET A 210 4.92 10.08 3.24
CA MET A 210 5.29 10.02 1.82
C MET A 210 5.95 11.32 1.37
N ARG A 211 7.01 11.21 0.56
CA ARG A 211 7.72 12.36 -0.03
C ARG A 211 8.41 11.95 -1.33
N THR A 212 8.50 12.88 -2.27
CA THR A 212 9.25 12.75 -3.51
C THR A 212 10.45 13.71 -3.54
N PHE A 213 11.52 13.27 -4.17
CA PHE A 213 12.73 14.01 -4.39
C PHE A 213 13.18 13.91 -5.84
N ARG A 214 13.90 14.94 -6.30
CA ARG A 214 14.67 14.92 -7.53
C ARG A 214 16.17 14.98 -7.19
N PRO A 215 16.99 14.05 -7.68
CA PRO A 215 18.44 14.16 -7.56
C PRO A 215 18.95 15.44 -8.24
N THR A 216 19.75 16.23 -7.53
CA THR A 216 20.35 17.49 -8.02
C THR A 216 21.80 17.54 -7.55
N GLY A 217 22.74 17.23 -8.45
CA GLY A 217 24.14 17.06 -8.03
C GLY A 217 24.25 15.98 -6.96
N GLU A 218 24.82 16.34 -5.80
CA GLU A 218 24.98 15.47 -4.63
C GLU A 218 23.77 15.44 -3.69
N ASP A 219 22.74 16.24 -3.95
CA ASP A 219 21.58 16.40 -3.07
C ASP A 219 20.31 15.72 -3.59
N LEU A 220 19.36 15.48 -2.66
CA LEU A 220 17.98 15.13 -2.97
C LEU A 220 17.07 16.31 -2.61
N VAL A 221 16.61 17.03 -3.63
CA VAL A 221 15.74 18.19 -3.46
C VAL A 221 14.28 17.74 -3.46
N SER A 222 13.51 18.14 -2.44
CA SER A 222 12.08 17.81 -2.39
C SER A 222 11.33 18.46 -3.55
N VAL A 223 10.55 17.66 -4.25
CA VAL A 223 9.66 18.07 -5.35
C VAL A 223 8.21 17.78 -4.97
N PRO A 224 7.22 18.30 -5.73
CA PRO A 224 5.82 17.99 -5.47
C PRO A 224 5.50 16.49 -5.61
N LEU A 225 4.51 16.04 -4.86
CA LEU A 225 3.88 14.73 -5.01
C LEU A 225 2.86 14.82 -6.14
N GLU A 226 3.10 14.05 -7.20
CA GLU A 226 2.22 14.00 -8.37
C GLU A 226 0.75 13.80 -7.96
N ASN A 227 -0.13 14.63 -8.51
CA ASN A 227 -1.59 14.57 -8.29
C ASN A 227 -2.04 14.60 -6.82
N THR A 228 -1.20 15.12 -5.92
CA THR A 228 -1.52 15.20 -4.48
C THR A 228 -1.68 16.65 -4.07
N PRO A 229 -2.92 17.14 -3.87
CA PRO A 229 -3.14 18.56 -3.67
C PRO A 229 -2.64 19.03 -2.30
N ASP A 230 -2.05 20.22 -2.27
CA ASP A 230 -1.70 20.96 -1.04
C ASP A 230 -2.97 21.63 -0.47
N VAL A 231 -3.76 20.84 0.26
CA VAL A 231 -5.09 21.24 0.75
C VAL A 231 -5.04 22.57 1.51
N GLU A 232 -4.10 22.72 2.44
CA GLU A 232 -3.98 23.91 3.28
C GLU A 232 -3.64 25.16 2.47
N ASN A 233 -2.71 25.03 1.53
CA ASN A 233 -2.24 26.12 0.68
C ASN A 233 -3.31 26.54 -0.34
N ILE A 234 -3.99 25.57 -0.95
CA ILE A 234 -5.14 25.84 -1.83
C ILE A 234 -6.25 26.52 -1.04
N LEU A 235 -6.57 26.08 0.19
CA LEU A 235 -7.62 26.70 0.99
C LEU A 235 -7.28 28.08 1.54
N SER A 236 -6.00 28.44 1.65
CA SER A 236 -5.58 29.75 2.17
C SER A 236 -5.31 30.78 1.08
N ASP A 237 -4.92 30.38 -0.13
CA ASP A 237 -4.57 31.27 -1.24
C ASP A 237 -5.70 31.39 -2.29
N PRO A 238 -6.34 32.57 -2.45
CA PRO A 238 -7.41 32.78 -3.43
C PRO A 238 -7.00 32.51 -4.88
N GLN A 239 -5.75 32.81 -5.25
CA GLN A 239 -5.25 32.55 -6.60
C GLN A 239 -5.14 31.05 -6.84
N LYS A 240 -4.65 30.28 -5.86
CA LYS A 240 -4.60 28.82 -5.96
C LYS A 240 -5.98 28.18 -5.97
N LYS A 241 -6.95 28.68 -5.19
CA LYS A 241 -8.35 28.23 -5.28
C LYS A 241 -8.89 28.37 -6.69
N LYS A 242 -8.64 29.54 -7.31
CA LYS A 242 -9.07 29.82 -8.67
C LYS A 242 -8.38 28.88 -9.65
N SER A 243 -7.06 28.74 -9.58
CA SER A 243 -6.30 27.82 -10.45
C SER A 243 -6.76 26.37 -10.32
N TYR A 244 -7.03 25.90 -9.10
CA TYR A 244 -7.59 24.57 -8.86
C TYR A 244 -8.97 24.38 -9.51
N ALA A 245 -9.88 25.33 -9.29
CA ALA A 245 -11.22 25.30 -9.89
C ALA A 245 -11.16 25.35 -11.42
N ASP A 246 -10.30 26.19 -11.98
CA ASP A 246 -10.11 26.32 -13.43
C ASP A 246 -9.51 25.04 -14.02
N TRP A 247 -8.54 24.42 -13.35
CA TRP A 247 -7.97 23.13 -13.74
C TRP A 247 -9.03 22.03 -13.81
N ILE A 248 -9.89 21.89 -12.79
CA ILE A 248 -10.98 20.89 -12.82
C ILE A 248 -11.89 21.10 -14.02
N ARG A 249 -12.29 22.36 -14.31
CA ARG A 249 -13.21 22.66 -15.41
C ARG A 249 -12.62 22.30 -16.77
N THR A 250 -11.31 22.48 -16.96
CA THR A 250 -10.64 22.30 -18.25
C THR A 250 -10.13 20.88 -18.49
N HIS A 251 -10.02 20.04 -17.45
CA HIS A 251 -9.42 18.70 -17.54
C HIS A 251 -10.40 17.56 -17.22
N LEU A 252 -11.72 17.75 -17.33
CA LEU A 252 -12.70 16.72 -16.96
C LEU A 252 -12.51 15.41 -17.74
N SER A 253 -12.13 15.48 -19.02
CA SER A 253 -11.89 14.30 -19.87
C SER A 253 -10.68 13.51 -19.39
N GLU A 254 -9.57 14.20 -19.10
CA GLU A 254 -8.32 13.65 -18.61
C GLU A 254 -8.49 13.09 -17.18
N ILE A 255 -9.30 13.75 -16.35
CA ILE A 255 -9.65 13.24 -15.03
C ILE A 255 -10.42 11.93 -15.20
N GLU A 256 -11.46 11.90 -16.05
CA GLU A 256 -12.27 10.70 -16.27
C GLU A 256 -11.45 9.52 -16.83
N SER A 257 -10.50 9.79 -17.74
CA SER A 257 -9.56 8.78 -18.28
C SER A 257 -8.45 8.39 -17.29
N GLY A 258 -8.23 9.16 -16.23
CA GLY A 258 -7.17 8.93 -15.25
C GLY A 258 -5.78 9.35 -15.73
N THR A 259 -5.71 10.30 -16.66
CA THR A 259 -4.49 10.82 -17.28
C THR A 259 -4.25 12.32 -16.99
N ALA A 260 -5.04 12.96 -16.12
CA ALA A 260 -4.78 14.35 -15.75
C ALA A 260 -3.56 14.49 -14.84
N LEU A 261 -2.88 15.63 -14.95
CA LEU A 261 -1.81 16.06 -14.05
C LEU A 261 -2.21 17.38 -13.39
N LEU A 262 -2.28 17.37 -12.06
CA LEU A 262 -2.47 18.56 -11.24
C LEU A 262 -1.19 19.42 -11.33
N PRO A 263 -1.30 20.74 -11.57
CA PRO A 263 -0.13 21.62 -11.60
C PRO A 263 0.71 21.54 -10.33
N ASP A 264 2.04 21.57 -10.51
CA ASP A 264 3.03 21.40 -9.44
C ASP A 264 2.85 22.41 -8.30
N GLU A 265 2.44 23.65 -8.61
CA GLU A 265 2.20 24.72 -7.64
C GLU A 265 0.99 24.50 -6.72
N LEU A 266 0.10 23.58 -7.13
CA LEU A 266 -1.05 23.11 -6.36
C LEU A 266 -0.76 21.81 -5.61
N CYS A 267 0.38 21.16 -5.89
CA CYS A 267 0.74 19.88 -5.30
C CYS A 267 1.51 20.05 -3.97
N ALA A 268 1.22 19.18 -3.00
CA ALA A 268 1.96 19.11 -1.75
C ALA A 268 3.33 18.47 -1.98
N LYS A 269 4.34 18.84 -1.18
CA LYS A 269 5.69 18.23 -1.25
C LYS A 269 5.85 16.98 -0.40
N ASN A 270 4.90 16.72 0.50
CA ASN A 270 4.82 15.54 1.33
C ASN A 270 3.37 15.28 1.70
N ALA A 271 3.09 14.06 2.10
CA ALA A 271 1.77 13.63 2.49
C ALA A 271 1.84 12.62 3.62
N VAL A 272 0.72 12.53 4.33
CA VAL A 272 0.49 11.52 5.36
C VAL A 272 -0.73 10.72 4.96
N SER A 273 -0.61 9.40 5.02
CA SER A 273 -1.74 8.47 4.96
C SER A 273 -1.93 7.80 6.31
N VAL A 274 -3.17 7.55 6.72
CA VAL A 274 -3.49 7.04 8.06
C VAL A 274 -4.34 5.77 8.00
N ALA A 275 -3.95 4.78 8.80
CA ALA A 275 -4.72 3.56 9.09
C ALA A 275 -4.90 3.40 10.61
N PRO A 276 -5.79 2.52 11.11
CA PRO A 276 -6.83 1.77 10.38
C PRO A 276 -7.98 2.64 9.88
N PHE A 277 -9.00 2.01 9.28
CA PHE A 277 -10.19 2.67 8.73
C PHE A 277 -9.90 3.71 7.65
N GLY A 278 -8.78 3.63 6.97
CA GLY A 278 -8.33 4.82 6.27
C GLY A 278 -9.18 5.20 5.05
N ALA A 279 -10.01 4.31 4.50
CA ALA A 279 -11.01 4.69 3.50
C ALA A 279 -12.04 5.69 4.03
N LEU A 280 -12.21 5.76 5.37
CA LEU A 280 -13.09 6.67 6.09
C LEU A 280 -12.44 7.98 6.51
N ARG A 281 -11.11 8.06 6.46
CA ARG A 281 -10.37 9.19 6.98
C ARG A 281 -10.19 10.26 5.91
N ASN A 282 -10.66 11.47 6.21
CA ASN A 282 -10.53 12.62 5.32
C ASN A 282 -9.07 12.92 4.94
N VAL A 283 -8.11 12.68 5.85
CA VAL A 283 -6.67 12.85 5.57
C VAL A 283 -6.19 12.02 4.36
N ASN A 284 -6.90 10.93 4.06
CA ASN A 284 -6.61 10.06 2.92
C ASN A 284 -7.40 10.41 1.66
N ALA A 285 -8.29 11.40 1.72
CA ALA A 285 -9.12 11.88 0.62
C ALA A 285 -8.90 13.38 0.39
N PRO A 286 -7.69 13.81 -0.02
CA PRO A 286 -7.32 15.22 0.00
C PRO A 286 -8.14 16.07 -0.99
N PHE A 287 -8.61 15.53 -2.11
CA PHE A 287 -9.50 16.29 -3.01
C PHE A 287 -10.90 16.50 -2.44
N SER A 288 -11.39 15.59 -1.58
CA SER A 288 -12.68 15.76 -0.90
C SER A 288 -12.70 16.91 0.08
N GLN A 289 -11.53 17.32 0.58
CA GLN A 289 -11.38 18.45 1.48
C GLN A 289 -11.40 19.80 0.73
N LEU A 290 -11.41 19.77 -0.61
CA LEU A 290 -11.39 20.95 -1.46
C LEU A 290 -12.77 21.18 -2.11
N PRO A 291 -13.22 22.44 -2.23
CA PRO A 291 -14.50 22.74 -2.85
C PRO A 291 -14.46 22.42 -4.36
N LEU A 292 -15.45 21.68 -4.85
CA LEU A 292 -15.64 21.52 -6.29
C LEU A 292 -16.25 22.79 -6.91
N PRO A 293 -15.82 23.23 -8.10
CA PRO A 293 -16.53 24.24 -8.85
C PRO A 293 -17.90 23.73 -9.33
N HIS A 294 -18.76 24.64 -9.79
CA HIS A 294 -19.94 24.24 -10.57
C HIS A 294 -19.49 23.61 -11.91
N LEU A 295 -20.00 22.41 -12.19
CA LEU A 295 -19.59 21.57 -13.32
C LEU A 295 -20.81 20.96 -14.01
N ASP A 296 -20.76 20.85 -15.33
CA ASP A 296 -21.65 19.97 -16.09
C ASP A 296 -20.98 18.62 -16.32
N LEU A 297 -21.38 17.62 -15.54
CA LEU A 297 -20.81 16.28 -15.56
C LEU A 297 -21.59 15.30 -16.44
N LYS A 298 -22.72 15.72 -17.04
CA LYS A 298 -23.65 14.80 -17.73
C LYS A 298 -23.01 14.10 -18.94
N LEU A 299 -22.03 14.75 -19.57
CA LEU A 299 -21.31 14.21 -20.73
C LEU A 299 -20.19 13.23 -20.35
N HIS A 300 -19.80 13.17 -19.08
CA HIS A 300 -18.70 12.35 -18.59
C HIS A 300 -19.21 11.15 -17.79
N LYS A 301 -19.58 10.07 -18.48
CA LYS A 301 -20.25 8.88 -17.90
C LYS A 301 -19.52 8.29 -16.67
N GLY A 302 -18.20 8.27 -16.69
CA GLY A 302 -17.36 7.75 -15.60
C GLY A 302 -17.23 8.67 -14.40
N ILE A 303 -17.53 9.97 -14.54
CA ILE A 303 -17.51 10.96 -13.45
C ILE A 303 -18.83 11.75 -13.38
N ALA A 304 -19.94 11.11 -13.75
CA ALA A 304 -21.23 11.78 -14.01
C ALA A 304 -21.85 12.46 -12.77
N THR A 305 -21.29 12.23 -11.58
CA THR A 305 -21.71 12.87 -10.33
C THR A 305 -20.49 13.43 -9.60
N PRO A 306 -20.66 14.46 -8.74
CA PRO A 306 -19.58 14.98 -7.90
C PRO A 306 -18.85 13.89 -7.09
N HIS A 307 -19.59 12.88 -6.60
CA HIS A 307 -19.01 11.75 -5.87
C HIS A 307 -18.08 10.90 -6.73
N LEU A 308 -18.48 10.59 -7.98
CA LEU A 308 -17.63 9.83 -8.90
C LEU A 308 -16.40 10.64 -9.34
N LEU A 309 -16.56 11.94 -9.53
CA LEU A 309 -15.44 12.85 -9.77
C LEU A 309 -14.44 12.83 -8.61
N LEU A 310 -14.89 13.03 -7.38
CA LEU A 310 -14.02 12.99 -6.19
C LEU A 310 -13.35 11.63 -6.02
N ARG A 311 -14.06 10.53 -6.30
CA ARG A 311 -13.49 9.19 -6.26
C ARG A 311 -12.35 9.04 -7.26
N ARG A 312 -12.52 9.52 -8.49
CA ARG A 312 -11.48 9.51 -9.51
C ARG A 312 -10.29 10.38 -9.11
N LEU A 313 -10.53 11.60 -8.64
CA LEU A 313 -9.50 12.53 -8.18
C LEU A 313 -8.69 11.97 -7.00
N ASN A 314 -9.36 11.49 -5.95
CA ASN A 314 -8.68 10.89 -4.80
C ASN A 314 -7.89 9.63 -5.20
N GLY A 315 -8.40 8.83 -6.14
CA GLY A 315 -7.66 7.68 -6.69
C GLY A 315 -6.39 8.04 -7.46
N MET A 316 -6.20 9.31 -7.84
CA MET A 316 -4.98 9.82 -8.48
C MET A 316 -3.96 10.37 -7.47
N SER A 317 -4.40 10.72 -6.25
CA SER A 317 -3.50 11.19 -5.19
C SER A 317 -2.72 10.05 -4.53
N CYS A 318 -1.55 10.37 -3.97
CA CYS A 318 -0.75 9.40 -3.22
C CYS A 318 -1.57 8.79 -2.07
N GLN A 319 -2.20 9.62 -1.22
CA GLN A 319 -2.95 9.14 -0.05
C GLN A 319 -4.19 8.31 -0.44
N GLY A 320 -4.96 8.77 -1.43
CA GLY A 320 -6.22 8.12 -1.78
C GLY A 320 -6.01 6.76 -2.43
N CYS A 321 -5.01 6.62 -3.31
CA CYS A 321 -4.62 5.31 -3.83
C CYS A 321 -4.05 4.41 -2.72
N HIS A 322 -3.15 4.96 -1.90
CA HIS A 322 -2.48 4.25 -0.82
C HIS A 322 -3.47 3.67 0.17
N GLN A 323 -4.59 4.32 0.47
CA GLN A 323 -5.46 3.82 1.53
C GLN A 323 -6.69 3.05 1.05
N THR A 324 -7.19 3.31 -0.16
CA THR A 324 -8.39 2.62 -0.64
C THR A 324 -8.08 1.25 -1.24
N LYS A 325 -6.80 0.93 -1.43
CA LYS A 325 -6.35 -0.16 -2.31
C LYS A 325 -4.94 -0.71 -2.02
N SER A 326 -4.46 -0.71 -0.77
CA SER A 326 -3.15 -1.30 -0.44
C SER A 326 -3.23 -2.26 0.74
N ASP A 327 -2.09 -2.81 1.16
CA ASP A 327 -1.96 -3.54 2.42
C ASP A 327 -1.18 -2.63 3.39
N ALA A 328 -1.85 -1.97 4.35
CA ALA A 328 -1.19 -1.06 5.30
C ALA A 328 -0.42 0.09 4.62
N GLY A 329 -0.90 0.58 3.50
CA GLY A 329 -0.20 1.62 2.77
C GLY A 329 0.92 1.14 1.86
N PHE A 330 1.10 -0.16 1.69
CA PHE A 330 2.07 -0.71 0.74
C PHE A 330 1.35 -1.46 -0.35
N HIS A 331 1.54 -1.03 -1.60
CA HIS A 331 1.03 -1.78 -2.75
C HIS A 331 1.91 -3.00 -3.06
N PHE A 332 3.18 -2.94 -2.66
CA PHE A 332 4.20 -3.94 -2.99
C PHE A 332 5.08 -4.20 -1.76
N LEU A 333 4.97 -5.40 -1.20
CA LEU A 333 5.76 -5.87 -0.06
C LEU A 333 6.99 -6.68 -0.51
N GLY A 334 6.91 -7.25 -1.71
CA GLY A 334 7.92 -8.11 -2.33
C GLY A 334 8.03 -9.50 -1.70
N ALA A 335 8.90 -10.32 -2.27
CA ALA A 335 9.13 -11.68 -1.80
C ALA A 335 9.69 -11.71 -0.36
N ASN A 336 9.34 -12.77 0.36
CA ASN A 336 9.81 -13.02 1.71
C ASN A 336 11.34 -13.21 1.74
N LEU A 337 12.01 -12.65 2.75
CA LEU A 337 13.44 -12.89 2.97
C LEU A 337 13.67 -14.35 3.37
N GLU A 338 14.75 -14.95 2.88
CA GLU A 338 15.07 -16.36 3.17
C GLU A 338 15.23 -16.60 4.68
N ARG A 339 15.91 -15.68 5.38
CA ARG A 339 16.19 -15.71 6.82
C ARG A 339 15.12 -15.02 7.67
N SER A 340 13.91 -14.83 7.14
CA SER A 340 12.81 -14.26 7.93
C SER A 340 12.12 -15.31 8.79
N PHE A 341 11.77 -14.89 10.01
CA PHE A 341 10.88 -15.65 10.88
C PHE A 341 9.54 -15.96 10.20
N LYS A 342 9.04 -17.18 10.35
CA LYS A 342 7.85 -17.72 9.65
C LYS A 342 6.61 -16.81 9.76
N PHE A 343 6.22 -16.42 10.97
CA PHE A 343 5.00 -15.63 11.19
C PHE A 343 5.18 -14.14 10.84
N ASN A 344 6.35 -13.79 10.32
CA ASN A 344 6.63 -12.48 9.73
C ASN A 344 6.46 -12.48 8.20
N ARG A 345 6.05 -13.59 7.59
CA ARG A 345 5.95 -13.75 6.13
C ARG A 345 4.55 -13.49 5.60
N THR A 346 4.48 -13.00 4.36
CA THR A 346 3.24 -12.82 3.61
C THR A 346 3.03 -13.96 2.61
N ALA A 347 1.78 -14.33 2.34
CA ALA A 347 1.47 -15.30 1.28
C ALA A 347 1.50 -14.66 -0.11
N LEU A 348 1.36 -13.33 -0.17
CA LEU A 348 1.41 -12.54 -1.40
C LEU A 348 2.51 -11.48 -1.29
N ALA A 349 3.14 -11.17 -2.41
CA ALA A 349 4.19 -10.15 -2.50
C ALA A 349 3.62 -8.74 -2.72
N ALA A 350 2.33 -8.61 -3.03
CA ALA A 350 1.70 -7.34 -3.34
C ALA A 350 0.24 -7.33 -2.89
N SER A 351 -0.33 -6.13 -2.77
CA SER A 351 -1.75 -5.95 -2.46
C SER A 351 -2.65 -6.50 -3.59
N ALA A 352 -3.89 -6.85 -3.26
CA ALA A 352 -4.89 -7.31 -4.23
C ALA A 352 -5.05 -6.36 -5.42
N HIS A 353 -5.11 -5.06 -5.13
CA HIS A 353 -5.19 -4.03 -6.15
C HIS A 353 -3.99 -4.02 -7.10
N PHE A 354 -2.78 -4.21 -6.57
CA PHE A 354 -1.58 -4.25 -7.40
C PHE A 354 -1.71 -5.38 -8.43
N TYR A 355 -2.14 -6.57 -8.01
CA TYR A 355 -2.40 -7.69 -8.91
C TYR A 355 -3.52 -7.39 -9.91
N ALA A 356 -4.64 -6.81 -9.46
CA ALA A 356 -5.76 -6.46 -10.33
C ALA A 356 -5.37 -5.47 -11.44
N GLU A 357 -4.49 -4.51 -11.15
CA GLU A 357 -3.98 -3.56 -12.16
C GLU A 357 -3.07 -4.21 -13.21
N GLN A 358 -2.49 -5.38 -12.93
CA GLN A 358 -1.57 -6.03 -13.86
C GLN A 358 -2.26 -6.42 -15.16
N GLU A 359 -3.53 -6.81 -15.13
CA GLU A 359 -4.29 -7.13 -16.36
C GLU A 359 -4.35 -5.93 -17.31
N TRP A 360 -4.76 -4.76 -16.79
CA TRP A 360 -4.82 -3.53 -17.58
C TRP A 360 -3.43 -3.08 -18.05
N ARG A 361 -2.40 -3.20 -17.20
CA ARG A 361 -1.02 -2.87 -17.59
C ARG A 361 -0.52 -3.78 -18.70
N LEU A 362 -0.88 -5.07 -18.68
CA LEU A 362 -0.52 -6.01 -19.75
C LEU A 362 -1.17 -5.64 -21.07
N GLN A 363 -2.46 -5.29 -21.04
CA GLN A 363 -3.16 -4.78 -22.23
C GLN A 363 -2.48 -3.51 -22.77
N THR A 364 -2.01 -2.64 -21.89
CA THR A 364 -1.25 -1.44 -22.24
C THR A 364 0.08 -1.78 -22.90
N ALA A 365 0.89 -2.67 -22.30
CA ALA A 365 2.16 -3.08 -22.89
C ALA A 365 1.96 -3.77 -24.25
N GLN A 366 0.92 -4.59 -24.42
CA GLN A 366 0.57 -5.20 -25.70
C GLN A 366 0.13 -4.16 -26.74
N ALA A 367 -0.60 -3.13 -26.33
CA ALA A 367 -0.96 -2.02 -27.20
C ALA A 367 0.27 -1.24 -27.66
N LEU A 368 1.18 -0.89 -26.74
CA LEU A 368 2.45 -0.22 -27.05
C LEU A 368 3.32 -1.04 -28.00
N ALA A 369 3.50 -2.34 -27.72
CA ALA A 369 4.29 -3.25 -28.56
C ALA A 369 3.73 -3.35 -30.00
N ARG A 370 2.42 -3.13 -30.18
CA ARG A 370 1.73 -3.17 -31.46
C ARG A 370 1.44 -1.78 -32.04
N ARG A 371 1.96 -0.71 -31.42
CA ARG A 371 1.71 0.70 -31.79
C ARG A 371 0.22 1.03 -31.92
N ARG A 372 -0.56 0.60 -30.92
CA ARG A 372 -2.01 0.86 -30.81
C ARG A 372 -2.29 1.84 -29.69
N ASN A 373 -3.47 2.45 -29.74
CA ASN A 373 -4.00 3.28 -28.65
C ASN A 373 -4.08 2.49 -27.34
N LEU A 374 -3.76 3.17 -26.24
CA LEU A 374 -3.77 2.56 -24.92
C LEU A 374 -5.22 2.32 -24.45
N PRO A 375 -5.47 1.21 -23.74
CA PRO A 375 -6.76 1.00 -23.11
C PRO A 375 -6.97 2.01 -21.98
N ARG A 376 -8.21 2.49 -21.83
CA ARG A 376 -8.58 3.42 -20.76
C ARG A 376 -8.29 2.81 -19.38
N ARG A 377 -7.76 3.62 -18.47
CA ARG A 377 -7.54 3.21 -17.08
C ARG A 377 -8.86 2.84 -16.38
N PRO A 378 -8.94 1.66 -15.72
CA PRO A 378 -10.09 1.28 -14.93
C PRO A 378 -10.50 2.35 -13.91
N PHE A 379 -11.80 2.43 -13.61
CA PHE A 379 -12.30 3.36 -12.59
C PHE A 379 -11.96 2.89 -11.16
N PRO A 380 -11.63 3.78 -10.21
CA PRO A 380 -11.28 3.37 -8.85
C PRO A 380 -12.52 2.85 -8.10
N GLY A 381 -12.61 1.55 -7.90
CA GLY A 381 -13.79 0.89 -7.30
C GLY A 381 -14.47 -0.11 -8.23
N LYS A 382 -13.95 -0.33 -9.45
CA LYS A 382 -14.15 -1.59 -10.17
C LYS A 382 -13.65 -2.75 -9.30
N LEU A 383 -14.37 -3.87 -9.29
CA LEU A 383 -13.96 -5.10 -8.62
C LEU A 383 -12.51 -5.45 -8.99
N ASP A 384 -11.73 -5.86 -8.00
CA ASP A 384 -10.34 -6.29 -8.18
C ASP A 384 -10.26 -7.67 -8.87
N SER A 385 -11.37 -8.43 -8.88
CA SER A 385 -11.50 -9.72 -9.55
C SER A 385 -12.69 -9.73 -10.54
N PRO A 386 -12.59 -10.42 -11.69
CA PRO A 386 -13.73 -10.65 -12.57
C PRO A 386 -14.78 -11.58 -11.94
N VAL A 387 -14.41 -12.41 -10.97
CA VAL A 387 -15.32 -13.23 -10.17
C VAL A 387 -15.39 -12.64 -8.77
N PRO A 388 -16.53 -12.04 -8.36
CA PRO A 388 -16.63 -11.41 -7.06
C PRO A 388 -16.38 -12.42 -5.93
N ALA A 389 -15.39 -12.14 -5.10
CA ALA A 389 -15.11 -12.83 -3.86
C ALA A 389 -15.58 -11.98 -2.67
N ALA A 390 -15.71 -12.60 -1.49
CA ALA A 390 -15.82 -11.80 -0.28
C ALA A 390 -14.61 -10.84 -0.22
N GLY A 391 -14.70 -9.71 0.48
CA GLY A 391 -13.59 -8.76 0.70
C GLY A 391 -13.20 -7.91 -0.50
N ASP A 392 -13.63 -8.27 -1.71
CA ASP A 392 -13.53 -7.41 -2.88
C ASP A 392 -14.14 -6.03 -2.59
N VAL A 393 -13.47 -4.98 -3.05
CA VAL A 393 -14.03 -3.63 -3.04
C VAL A 393 -15.17 -3.58 -4.05
N CYS A 394 -16.33 -3.13 -3.61
CA CYS A 394 -17.52 -2.99 -4.44
C CYS A 394 -18.08 -1.57 -4.37
N SER A 395 -18.93 -1.19 -5.32
CA SER A 395 -19.61 0.10 -5.32
C SER A 395 -20.95 0.00 -4.60
N LEU A 396 -21.22 0.95 -3.70
CA LEU A 396 -22.56 1.15 -3.12
C LEU A 396 -23.46 2.00 -4.02
N ALA A 397 -22.90 2.71 -5.00
CA ALA A 397 -23.67 3.54 -5.91
C ALA A 397 -24.42 2.70 -6.96
N THR A 398 -25.71 2.92 -7.10
CA THR A 398 -26.64 2.19 -8.00
C THR A 398 -26.37 2.38 -9.50
N ASN A 399 -25.56 3.38 -9.87
CA ASN A 399 -25.37 3.81 -11.27
C ASN A 399 -24.14 3.17 -11.94
N PHE A 400 -23.38 2.34 -11.24
CA PHE A 400 -22.35 1.49 -11.84
C PHE A 400 -22.97 0.14 -12.21
N MET A 401 -23.40 0.02 -13.47
CA MET A 401 -23.81 -1.28 -14.02
C MET A 401 -22.60 -2.24 -14.04
N ASP A 402 -22.80 -3.44 -13.48
CA ASP A 402 -21.96 -4.67 -13.49
C ASP A 402 -21.04 -5.01 -12.28
N ALA A 403 -21.07 -4.31 -11.14
CA ALA A 403 -20.22 -4.65 -9.99
C ALA A 403 -21.00 -5.14 -8.75
N GLY A 404 -21.86 -6.15 -8.91
CA GLY A 404 -22.43 -6.84 -7.76
C GLY A 404 -21.43 -7.85 -7.18
N CYS A 405 -21.43 -8.03 -5.86
CA CYS A 405 -20.66 -9.09 -5.19
C CYS A 405 -21.11 -10.53 -5.56
N GLY A 406 -21.90 -10.71 -6.61
CA GLY A 406 -22.53 -11.97 -6.98
C GLY A 406 -23.72 -12.34 -6.10
N ASN A 407 -24.28 -13.54 -6.33
CA ASN A 407 -25.56 -13.95 -5.75
C ASN A 407 -25.49 -14.31 -4.26
N SER A 408 -24.34 -14.74 -3.76
CA SER A 408 -24.14 -15.17 -2.36
C SER A 408 -23.61 -14.07 -1.43
N LEU A 409 -23.16 -12.94 -1.99
CA LEU A 409 -22.58 -11.83 -1.24
C LEU A 409 -23.36 -10.54 -1.50
N SER A 410 -23.23 -9.58 -0.60
CA SER A 410 -23.78 -8.22 -0.75
C SER A 410 -22.68 -7.20 -0.55
N CYS A 411 -22.71 -6.13 -1.34
CA CYS A 411 -21.86 -4.98 -1.10
C CYS A 411 -22.35 -4.26 0.15
N ARG A 412 -21.51 -4.21 1.20
CA ARG A 412 -21.84 -3.55 2.46
C ARG A 412 -20.69 -2.66 2.89
N HIS A 413 -21.00 -1.49 3.40
CA HIS A 413 -20.06 -0.70 4.17
C HIS A 413 -20.49 -0.76 5.64
N PRO A 414 -19.72 -1.41 6.53
CA PRO A 414 -20.16 -1.71 7.89
C PRO A 414 -20.24 -0.48 8.81
N TRP A 415 -19.78 0.69 8.37
CA TRP A 415 -19.79 1.91 9.18
C TRP A 415 -20.49 3.05 8.46
N GLU A 416 -21.34 3.79 9.17
CA GLU A 416 -21.94 5.01 8.64
C GLU A 416 -20.87 6.10 8.56
N THR A 417 -20.92 6.95 7.53
CA THR A 417 -19.97 8.04 7.36
C THR A 417 -20.65 9.24 6.73
N ASP A 418 -20.30 10.43 7.23
CA ASP A 418 -20.76 11.71 6.69
C ASP A 418 -19.97 12.13 5.42
N ALA A 419 -19.04 11.29 4.94
CA ALA A 419 -18.25 11.52 3.72
C ALA A 419 -18.86 10.73 2.52
N PRO A 420 -19.75 11.35 1.74
CA PRO A 420 -20.57 10.66 0.74
C PRO A 420 -19.80 10.22 -0.51
N GLU A 421 -18.54 10.64 -0.68
CA GLU A 421 -17.63 10.09 -1.70
C GLU A 421 -17.20 8.64 -1.39
N ILE A 422 -17.42 8.17 -0.16
CA ILE A 422 -17.15 6.81 0.28
C ILE A 422 -18.35 5.92 -0.09
N ASN A 423 -18.72 5.92 -1.37
CA ASN A 423 -19.68 4.98 -1.94
C ASN A 423 -19.01 3.66 -2.34
N ILE A 424 -18.07 3.21 -1.51
CA ILE A 424 -17.43 1.90 -1.64
C ILE A 424 -17.85 1.04 -0.46
N GLY A 425 -18.11 -0.23 -0.72
CA GLY A 425 -18.30 -1.25 0.30
C GLY A 425 -17.30 -2.38 0.09
N TYR A 426 -17.49 -3.42 0.86
CA TYR A 426 -16.79 -4.68 0.69
C TYR A 426 -17.82 -5.78 0.47
N CYS A 427 -17.47 -6.75 -0.36
CA CYS A 427 -18.30 -7.92 -0.58
C CYS A 427 -18.33 -8.79 0.68
N GLN A 428 -19.52 -8.94 1.27
CA GLN A 428 -19.72 -9.67 2.54
C GLN A 428 -20.80 -10.72 2.40
N VAL A 429 -20.75 -11.75 3.24
CA VAL A 429 -21.78 -12.80 3.29
C VAL A 429 -23.15 -12.19 3.64
N LYS A 430 -24.19 -12.53 2.86
CA LYS A 430 -25.53 -11.92 3.01
C LYS A 430 -26.21 -12.18 4.37
N LYS A 431 -25.96 -13.33 5.00
CA LYS A 431 -26.68 -13.74 6.23
C LYS A 431 -26.16 -13.00 7.46
N ALA A 432 -25.04 -13.45 8.00
CA ALA A 432 -24.37 -12.88 9.16
C ALA A 432 -22.85 -12.96 8.93
N PRO A 433 -22.06 -12.07 9.55
CA PRO A 433 -20.62 -12.07 9.37
C PRO A 433 -20.01 -13.39 9.84
N ILE A 434 -19.08 -13.94 9.04
CA ILE A 434 -18.36 -15.17 9.37
C ILE A 434 -17.00 -14.86 10.03
N SER A 435 -16.28 -15.90 10.46
CA SER A 435 -14.96 -15.73 11.06
C SER A 435 -14.01 -14.93 10.17
N GLY A 436 -13.44 -13.83 10.70
CA GLY A 436 -12.62 -12.89 9.95
C GLY A 436 -13.33 -11.62 9.45
N GLU A 437 -14.67 -11.56 9.50
CA GLU A 437 -15.45 -10.38 9.10
C GLU A 437 -15.72 -9.44 10.30
N PRO A 438 -15.90 -8.12 10.05
CA PRO A 438 -16.23 -7.17 11.10
C PRO A 438 -17.63 -7.45 11.66
N CYS A 439 -17.78 -7.26 12.96
CA CYS A 439 -19.02 -7.52 13.71
C CYS A 439 -19.46 -6.34 14.59
N LEU A 440 -18.71 -5.22 14.52
CA LEU A 440 -19.09 -3.95 15.12
C LEU A 440 -19.47 -2.97 14.01
N LEU A 441 -20.72 -2.53 14.06
CA LEU A 441 -21.24 -1.41 13.27
C LEU A 441 -21.10 -0.14 14.09
N GLY A 442 -21.05 1.02 13.43
CA GLY A 442 -20.96 2.30 14.13
C GLY A 442 -20.94 3.48 13.17
N LYS A 443 -20.87 4.69 13.70
CA LYS A 443 -20.73 5.92 12.93
C LYS A 443 -19.29 6.43 12.98
N TRP A 444 -18.68 6.63 11.83
CA TRP A 444 -17.37 7.24 11.72
C TRP A 444 -17.45 8.76 11.75
N THR A 445 -16.64 9.37 12.62
CA THR A 445 -16.50 10.82 12.74
C THR A 445 -15.07 11.25 12.39
N ASN A 446 -14.94 12.12 11.39
CA ASN A 446 -13.67 12.75 11.03
C ASN A 446 -13.42 13.98 11.92
N ARG A 447 -12.35 13.97 12.71
CA ARG A 447 -11.95 15.09 13.60
C ARG A 447 -10.51 15.58 13.38
N GLY A 448 -9.77 14.99 12.45
CA GLY A 448 -8.45 15.49 12.05
C GLY A 448 -7.34 14.47 12.25
N GLY A 449 -7.47 13.29 11.65
CA GLY A 449 -6.44 12.25 11.69
C GLY A 449 -6.46 11.54 13.03
N ILE A 450 -5.58 11.93 13.95
CA ILE A 450 -5.38 11.17 15.21
C ILE A 450 -6.61 11.20 16.14
N GLU A 451 -7.47 12.19 15.96
CA GLU A 451 -8.72 12.36 16.72
C GLU A 451 -9.94 11.72 16.03
N ASP A 452 -9.80 11.16 14.82
CA ASP A 452 -10.90 10.46 14.16
C ASP A 452 -11.30 9.21 14.97
N HIS A 453 -12.58 8.88 14.97
CA HIS A 453 -13.07 7.73 15.72
C HIS A 453 -14.39 7.16 15.22
N LEU A 454 -14.61 5.91 15.61
CA LEU A 454 -15.83 5.16 15.44
C LEU A 454 -16.68 5.25 16.72
N GLU A 455 -17.85 5.87 16.61
CA GLU A 455 -18.83 6.09 17.67
C GLU A 455 -20.00 5.11 17.57
N ASN A 456 -20.81 5.02 18.64
CA ASN A 456 -22.08 4.28 18.68
C ASN A 456 -21.96 2.81 18.24
N LEU A 457 -20.96 2.12 18.80
CA LEU A 457 -20.67 0.74 18.44
C LEU A 457 -21.85 -0.19 18.76
N LEU A 458 -22.35 -0.87 17.74
CA LEU A 458 -23.35 -1.92 17.85
C LEU A 458 -22.72 -3.28 17.52
N ASN A 459 -22.84 -4.22 18.45
CA ASN A 459 -22.44 -5.61 18.24
C ASN A 459 -23.50 -6.34 17.42
N THR A 460 -23.08 -7.00 16.34
CA THR A 460 -23.94 -7.85 15.51
C THR A 460 -23.63 -9.32 15.76
N ASP A 461 -24.66 -10.17 15.69
CA ASP A 461 -24.50 -11.61 15.78
C ASP A 461 -23.60 -12.17 14.67
N CYS A 462 -22.61 -12.95 15.09
CA CYS A 462 -21.76 -13.69 14.17
C CYS A 462 -22.44 -14.99 13.73
N PHE A 463 -22.15 -15.44 12.51
CA PHE A 463 -22.70 -16.68 11.98
C PHE A 463 -22.14 -17.92 12.70
N GLY A 464 -23.00 -18.90 12.96
CA GLY A 464 -22.60 -20.22 13.49
C GLY A 464 -22.16 -20.16 14.95
N ARG A 465 -20.95 -20.63 15.25
CA ARG A 465 -20.35 -20.65 16.61
C ARG A 465 -19.39 -19.49 16.85
N ALA A 466 -19.32 -18.53 15.93
CA ALA A 466 -18.41 -17.41 16.06
C ALA A 466 -18.91 -16.42 17.13
N GLN A 467 -17.97 -15.76 17.80
CA GLN A 467 -18.24 -14.69 18.77
C GLN A 467 -17.65 -13.39 18.26
N CYS A 468 -18.35 -12.28 18.48
CA CYS A 468 -17.83 -10.97 18.13
C CYS A 468 -16.84 -10.50 19.20
N LEU A 469 -15.57 -10.34 18.80
CA LEU A 469 -14.53 -9.73 19.62
C LEU A 469 -14.43 -8.22 19.39
N PRO A 470 -14.08 -7.45 20.41
CA PRO A 470 -14.10 -5.99 20.35
C PRO A 470 -12.86 -5.43 19.63
N GLN A 471 -12.89 -4.21 19.13
CA GLN A 471 -11.79 -3.68 18.30
C GLN A 471 -10.46 -3.44 19.04
N GLN A 472 -10.48 -3.37 20.39
CA GLN A 472 -9.30 -3.24 21.26
C GLN A 472 -8.28 -4.37 21.06
N ILE A 473 -8.72 -5.53 20.58
CA ILE A 473 -7.81 -6.63 20.23
C ILE A 473 -7.01 -6.37 18.95
N GLY A 474 -7.18 -5.20 18.34
CA GLY A 474 -6.51 -4.80 17.12
C GLY A 474 -7.16 -5.40 15.88
N PHE A 475 -8.49 -5.39 15.77
CA PHE A 475 -9.18 -5.68 14.51
C PHE A 475 -10.16 -4.54 14.22
N PRO A 476 -9.99 -3.78 13.11
CA PRO A 476 -10.83 -2.62 12.80
C PRO A 476 -12.30 -3.03 12.56
N GLY A 477 -13.18 -2.56 13.44
CA GLY A 477 -14.61 -2.92 13.49
C GLY A 477 -14.89 -4.26 14.17
N GLY A 478 -14.00 -4.70 15.06
CA GLY A 478 -14.11 -5.98 15.74
C GLY A 478 -13.90 -7.16 14.79
N LEU A 479 -14.12 -8.36 15.32
CA LEU A 479 -13.87 -9.60 14.59
C LEU A 479 -14.81 -10.70 15.03
N CYS A 480 -15.57 -11.28 14.09
CA CYS A 480 -16.14 -12.59 14.33
C CYS A 480 -15.03 -13.63 14.40
N VAL A 481 -14.96 -14.39 15.49
CA VAL A 481 -13.93 -15.41 15.70
C VAL A 481 -14.57 -16.73 16.11
N SER A 482 -14.03 -17.85 15.62
CA SER A 482 -14.43 -19.19 16.05
C SER A 482 -13.21 -20.07 16.34
N SER A 483 -13.44 -21.22 17.00
CA SER A 483 -12.43 -22.26 17.19
C SER A 483 -11.92 -22.80 15.85
N CYS A 484 -10.66 -23.20 15.81
CA CYS A 484 -10.05 -23.88 14.67
C CYS A 484 -10.59 -25.29 14.42
N GLU A 485 -11.34 -25.87 15.37
CA GLU A 485 -11.96 -27.19 15.22
C GLU A 485 -13.13 -27.20 14.21
N HIS A 486 -13.67 -26.03 13.89
CA HIS A 486 -14.87 -25.88 13.05
C HIS A 486 -14.67 -24.79 12.00
N LEU A 487 -13.73 -25.01 11.07
CA LEU A 487 -13.50 -24.10 9.95
C LEU A 487 -14.69 -24.10 8.98
N LEU A 488 -15.19 -22.90 8.69
CA LEU A 488 -16.15 -22.67 7.61
C LEU A 488 -15.42 -22.60 6.25
N PRO A 489 -16.13 -22.73 5.12
CA PRO A 489 -15.55 -22.44 3.81
C PRO A 489 -14.90 -21.04 3.78
N ASN A 490 -13.75 -20.93 3.11
CA ASN A 490 -12.94 -19.71 3.03
C ASN A 490 -12.42 -19.19 4.38
N THR A 491 -12.27 -20.09 5.36
CA THR A 491 -11.61 -19.79 6.63
C THR A 491 -10.40 -20.69 6.88
N VAL A 492 -9.53 -20.24 7.78
CA VAL A 492 -8.23 -20.82 8.10
C VAL A 492 -7.97 -20.67 9.59
N CYS A 493 -7.37 -21.69 10.21
CA CYS A 493 -6.74 -21.53 11.51
C CYS A 493 -5.41 -20.76 11.40
N HIS A 494 -5.28 -19.64 12.11
CA HIS A 494 -4.06 -18.83 12.14
C HIS A 494 -3.78 -18.31 13.57
N PRO A 495 -2.52 -18.31 14.04
CA PRO A 495 -2.18 -17.78 15.34
C PRO A 495 -2.19 -16.24 15.37
N VAL A 496 -3.01 -15.68 16.26
CA VAL A 496 -3.06 -14.22 16.48
C VAL A 496 -2.46 -13.89 17.85
N PRO A 497 -1.42 -13.04 17.92
CA PRO A 497 -0.82 -12.64 19.20
C PRO A 497 -1.75 -11.69 19.96
N ALA A 498 -1.92 -11.96 21.26
CA ALA A 498 -2.49 -10.97 22.17
C ALA A 498 -1.52 -9.78 22.25
N LEU A 499 -1.93 -8.64 21.68
CA LEU A 499 -1.06 -7.47 21.46
C LEU A 499 -0.29 -7.06 22.71
N GLN A 500 -0.98 -6.86 23.85
CA GLN A 500 -0.33 -6.44 25.09
C GLN A 500 0.76 -7.42 25.54
N ARG A 501 0.46 -8.73 25.57
CA ARG A 501 1.43 -9.76 25.98
C ARG A 501 2.64 -9.83 25.05
N PHE A 502 2.40 -9.71 23.74
CA PHE A 502 3.46 -9.69 22.75
C PHE A 502 4.35 -8.46 22.93
N THR A 503 3.73 -7.29 23.10
CA THR A 503 4.38 -6.00 23.33
C THR A 503 5.23 -6.02 24.60
N ASP A 504 4.69 -6.54 25.71
CA ASP A 504 5.41 -6.65 26.98
C ASP A 504 6.62 -7.58 26.85
N CYS A 505 6.44 -8.72 26.18
CA CYS A 505 7.53 -9.66 25.92
C CYS A 505 8.67 -9.03 25.10
N ARG A 506 8.33 -8.26 24.05
CA ARG A 506 9.33 -7.57 23.23
C ARG A 506 10.03 -6.45 23.97
N SER A 507 9.31 -5.75 24.86
CA SER A 507 9.88 -4.70 25.71
C SER A 507 10.89 -5.26 26.72
N ALA A 508 10.84 -6.55 27.03
CA ALA A 508 11.82 -7.28 27.82
C ALA A 508 13.03 -7.81 27.01
N ASN A 509 13.28 -7.28 25.80
CA ASN A 509 14.39 -7.66 24.90
C ASN A 509 14.44 -9.15 24.52
N ARG A 510 13.29 -9.84 24.51
CA ARG A 510 13.20 -11.26 24.13
C ARG A 510 13.01 -11.40 22.62
N GLY A 511 13.52 -12.49 22.04
CA GLY A 511 13.45 -12.77 20.59
C GLY A 511 12.03 -12.73 20.02
N LEU A 512 11.92 -12.29 18.75
CA LEU A 512 10.64 -12.02 18.09
C LEU A 512 9.78 -13.28 18.01
N GLU A 513 10.40 -14.38 17.58
CA GLU A 513 9.75 -15.68 17.46
C GLU A 513 9.23 -16.19 18.80
N LYS A 514 10.05 -16.06 19.84
CA LYS A 514 9.70 -16.46 21.20
C LYS A 514 8.47 -15.70 21.71
N CYS A 515 8.48 -14.38 21.56
CA CYS A 515 7.36 -13.55 21.99
C CYS A 515 6.07 -13.86 21.23
N PHE A 516 6.17 -14.11 19.93
CA PHE A 516 4.99 -14.49 19.14
C PHE A 516 4.40 -15.81 19.63
N LYS A 517 5.23 -16.84 19.79
CA LYS A 517 4.79 -18.17 20.26
C LYS A 517 4.13 -18.15 21.63
N GLU A 518 4.60 -17.31 22.54
CA GLU A 518 4.04 -17.20 23.89
C GLU A 518 2.76 -16.35 23.96
N ALA A 519 2.59 -15.39 23.05
CA ALA A 519 1.43 -14.50 23.04
C ALA A 519 0.30 -14.97 22.11
N ALA A 520 0.58 -15.86 21.15
CA ALA A 520 -0.37 -16.20 20.09
C ALA A 520 -1.33 -17.33 20.44
N THR A 521 -2.59 -17.12 20.09
CA THR A 521 -3.66 -18.13 20.19
C THR A 521 -4.19 -18.43 18.79
N PRO A 522 -4.30 -19.71 18.39
CA PRO A 522 -4.91 -20.07 17.12
C PRO A 522 -6.40 -19.73 17.08
N VAL A 523 -6.82 -19.03 16.04
CA VAL A 523 -8.22 -18.67 15.81
C VAL A 523 -8.59 -18.87 14.34
N ALA A 524 -9.86 -19.16 14.08
CA ALA A 524 -10.36 -19.17 12.71
C ALA A 524 -10.43 -17.73 12.18
N LEU A 525 -9.73 -17.47 11.09
CA LEU A 525 -9.75 -16.23 10.33
C LEU A 525 -10.18 -16.51 8.91
N ARG A 526 -10.43 -15.45 8.16
CA ARG A 526 -10.71 -15.56 6.75
C ARG A 526 -9.45 -15.90 5.96
N SER A 527 -9.56 -16.84 5.02
CA SER A 527 -8.45 -17.20 4.12
C SER A 527 -8.24 -16.14 3.04
N CYS A 528 -7.02 -16.07 2.51
CA CYS A 528 -6.70 -15.19 1.39
C CYS A 528 -5.77 -15.82 0.38
N GLY A 529 -5.75 -15.24 -0.81
CA GLY A 529 -4.92 -15.60 -1.95
C GLY A 529 -5.14 -14.60 -3.08
N ILE A 530 -4.56 -14.83 -4.25
CA ILE A 530 -4.69 -13.92 -5.40
C ILE A 530 -6.16 -13.75 -5.82
N ASP A 531 -6.94 -14.83 -5.80
CA ASP A 531 -8.37 -14.85 -6.15
C ASP A 531 -9.29 -14.67 -4.92
N MET A 532 -8.73 -14.47 -3.74
CA MET A 532 -9.46 -14.25 -2.48
C MET A 532 -8.78 -13.13 -1.70
N PRO A 533 -8.92 -11.87 -2.13
CA PRO A 533 -8.19 -10.78 -1.52
C PRO A 533 -8.65 -10.50 -0.09
N CYS A 534 -7.77 -9.89 0.69
CA CYS A 534 -8.16 -9.29 1.97
C CYS A 534 -8.81 -7.92 1.76
N ARG A 535 -9.49 -7.42 2.79
CA ARG A 535 -9.87 -6.01 2.83
C ARG A 535 -8.61 -5.12 2.70
N PRO A 536 -8.72 -3.89 2.14
CA PRO A 536 -7.58 -2.96 1.99
C PRO A 536 -6.92 -2.49 3.29
N ASP A 537 -7.45 -2.82 4.45
CA ASP A 537 -6.81 -2.53 5.74
C ASP A 537 -6.21 -3.79 6.40
N TYR A 538 -6.10 -4.88 5.64
CA TYR A 538 -5.58 -6.19 6.04
C TYR A 538 -4.44 -6.60 5.08
N VAL A 539 -3.64 -7.57 5.51
CA VAL A 539 -2.58 -8.19 4.73
C VAL A 539 -2.78 -9.70 4.72
N CYS A 540 -2.37 -10.36 3.64
CA CYS A 540 -2.43 -11.81 3.53
C CYS A 540 -1.22 -12.46 4.20
N ALA A 541 -1.31 -12.75 5.50
CA ALA A 541 -0.24 -13.37 6.28
C ALA A 541 -0.15 -14.88 6.00
N LEU A 542 1.07 -15.41 5.89
CA LEU A 542 1.28 -16.82 5.56
C LEU A 542 0.79 -17.75 6.67
N ARG A 543 0.07 -18.84 6.31
CA ARG A 543 -0.57 -19.78 7.27
C ARG A 543 0.41 -20.79 7.86
N GLU A 544 1.14 -21.49 7.00
CA GLU A 544 2.05 -22.58 7.34
C GLU A 544 3.36 -22.44 6.55
N ALA A 545 4.42 -23.07 7.05
CA ALA A 545 5.76 -22.83 6.51
C ALA A 545 5.90 -23.50 5.15
N GLY A 546 6.33 -22.72 4.16
CA GLY A 546 6.93 -23.26 2.94
C GLY A 546 5.97 -23.52 1.79
N ASP A 547 4.68 -23.25 1.94
CA ASP A 547 3.73 -23.40 0.83
C ASP A 547 2.87 -22.15 0.62
N GLU A 548 3.44 -21.19 -0.11
CA GLU A 548 2.75 -19.94 -0.53
C GLU A 548 1.55 -20.24 -1.44
N THR A 549 1.48 -21.45 -2.03
CA THR A 549 0.36 -21.86 -2.90
C THR A 549 -0.93 -22.13 -2.13
N LYS A 550 -0.84 -22.36 -0.82
CA LYS A 550 -1.99 -22.56 0.08
C LYS A 550 -2.61 -21.25 0.60
N GLY A 551 -2.08 -20.11 0.16
CA GLY A 551 -2.57 -18.80 0.55
C GLY A 551 -2.29 -18.44 2.02
N GLY A 552 -3.01 -17.44 2.50
CA GLY A 552 -2.80 -16.80 3.80
C GLY A 552 -4.04 -16.76 4.68
N ALA A 553 -3.90 -16.07 5.81
CA ALA A 553 -5.01 -15.54 6.60
C ALA A 553 -5.03 -14.01 6.51
N CYS A 554 -6.21 -13.43 6.38
CA CYS A 554 -6.35 -11.98 6.47
C CYS A 554 -6.15 -11.53 7.91
N VAL A 555 -5.07 -10.79 8.16
CA VAL A 555 -4.79 -10.16 9.45
C VAL A 555 -4.55 -8.67 9.26
N PRO A 556 -4.85 -7.85 10.28
CA PRO A 556 -4.40 -6.48 10.29
C PRO A 556 -2.86 -6.38 10.19
N PRO A 557 -2.33 -5.43 9.43
CA PRO A 557 -0.90 -5.38 9.09
C PRO A 557 0.06 -5.34 10.27
N TYR A 558 -0.32 -4.68 11.37
CA TYR A 558 0.51 -4.56 12.56
C TYR A 558 0.71 -5.88 13.32
N PHE A 559 -0.01 -6.95 12.96
CA PHE A 559 0.31 -8.30 13.43
C PHE A 559 1.52 -8.91 12.73
N LEU A 560 1.99 -8.32 11.63
CA LEU A 560 3.26 -8.67 10.99
C LEU A 560 4.38 -7.75 11.51
N PRO A 561 5.42 -8.31 12.17
CA PRO A 561 6.56 -7.53 12.65
C PRO A 561 7.24 -6.66 11.59
N GLN A 562 7.23 -7.10 10.33
CA GLN A 562 7.80 -6.39 9.20
C GLN A 562 7.07 -5.09 8.82
N LEU A 563 5.88 -4.88 9.38
CA LEU A 563 5.04 -3.71 9.20
C LEU A 563 4.91 -2.90 10.51
N ASN A 564 5.85 -3.06 11.45
CA ASN A 564 5.85 -2.39 12.75
C ASN A 564 7.15 -1.62 13.02
N THR A 565 7.04 -0.49 13.72
CA THR A 565 8.17 0.33 14.21
C THR A 565 8.66 -0.09 15.59
N ARG A 566 7.82 -0.77 16.38
CA ARG A 566 8.16 -1.15 17.75
C ARG A 566 8.95 -2.45 17.83
N GLY A 567 9.83 -2.54 18.82
CA GLY A 567 10.42 -3.79 19.27
C GLY A 567 11.60 -4.24 18.41
N HIS A 568 12.15 -3.37 17.57
CA HIS A 568 13.31 -3.68 16.74
C HIS A 568 14.55 -2.99 17.31
N GLN A 569 15.49 -3.77 17.84
CA GLN A 569 16.79 -3.30 18.32
C GLN A 569 17.85 -3.90 17.40
N PHE A 570 18.59 -3.04 16.70
CA PHE A 570 19.61 -3.39 15.72
C PHE A 570 20.93 -2.75 16.09
#